data_AF-A0A9D8VI51-F1
#
_entry.id   AF-A0A9D8VI51-F1
#
_cell.length_a   1.000
_cell.length_b   1.000
_cell.length_c   1.000
_cell.angle_alpha   90.00
_cell.angle_beta   90.00
_cell.angle_gamma   90.00
#
_symmetry.space_group_name_H-M   'P 1'
#
loop_
_entity.id
_entity.type
_entity.pdbx_description
1 polymer ?
#
loop_
_entity_poly.entity_id
_entity_poly.type
_entity_poly.pdbx_seq_one_letter_code
_entity_poly.pdbx_strand_id
1 'polypeptide(L)'
;MQAVADTDLKNPLSGLISDEVYSVLEDHNLLSEKGVRDFQIRQRFRRMRDQNVTAYDAIENLRESYPYLQFDTIRKIVYKLNGKRH
;
A
#
# COMPACT_ATOMS: atom_id res chain seq x y z
N MET A 1 17.41 -27.71 -16.00
CA MET A 1 16.05 -27.16 -15.77
C MET A 1 16.06 -26.56 -14.39
N GLN A 2 16.22 -25.24 -14.29
CA GLN A 2 16.33 -24.53 -13.01
C GLN A 2 14.91 -24.37 -12.46
N ALA A 3 14.61 -25.01 -11.33
CA ALA A 3 13.42 -24.73 -10.55
C ALA A 3 13.60 -23.34 -9.93
N VAL A 4 12.91 -22.35 -10.50
CA VAL A 4 12.78 -21.04 -9.86
C VAL A 4 11.87 -21.23 -8.66
N ALA A 5 12.43 -20.98 -7.48
CA ALA A 5 11.64 -20.85 -6.27
C ALA A 5 10.83 -19.56 -6.43
N ASP A 6 9.57 -19.68 -6.84
CA ASP A 6 8.57 -18.64 -6.68
C ASP A 6 8.36 -18.45 -5.17
N THR A 7 9.27 -17.71 -4.54
CA THR A 7 8.93 -16.99 -3.32
C THR A 7 7.79 -16.07 -3.71
N ASP A 8 6.58 -16.38 -3.22
CA ASP A 8 5.36 -15.57 -3.24
C ASP A 8 5.60 -14.13 -2.72
N LEU A 9 6.37 -13.34 -3.48
CA LEU A 9 6.49 -11.91 -3.34
C LEU A 9 5.19 -11.35 -3.91
N LYS A 10 4.13 -11.39 -3.07
CA LYS A 10 2.83 -10.82 -3.39
C LYS A 10 3.03 -9.37 -3.80
N ASN A 11 3.03 -9.11 -5.10
CA ASN A 11 3.17 -7.79 -5.68
C ASN A 11 2.11 -6.86 -5.07
N PRO A 12 2.53 -5.90 -4.23
CA PRO A 12 1.61 -5.01 -3.55
C PRO A 12 0.92 -4.04 -4.51
N LEU A 13 1.44 -3.92 -5.74
CA LEU A 13 0.94 -3.13 -6.84
C LEU A 13 0.29 -4.00 -7.93
N SER A 14 -0.04 -5.27 -7.67
CA SER A 14 -0.66 -6.20 -8.65
C SER A 14 -1.94 -5.67 -9.31
N GLY A 15 -2.65 -4.75 -8.65
CA GLY A 15 -3.80 -4.05 -9.24
C GLY A 15 -3.45 -2.90 -10.18
N LEU A 16 -2.17 -2.62 -10.43
CA LEU A 16 -1.67 -1.56 -11.32
C LEU A 16 -0.65 -2.09 -12.34
N ILE A 17 0.25 -2.98 -11.91
CA ILE A 17 1.35 -3.51 -12.73
C ILE A 17 1.48 -5.02 -12.52
N SER A 18 1.97 -5.72 -13.53
CA SER A 18 2.29 -7.15 -13.43
C SER A 18 3.47 -7.38 -12.48
N ASP A 19 3.60 -8.61 -11.99
CA ASP A 19 4.65 -9.02 -11.06
C ASP A 19 6.03 -8.90 -11.67
N GLU A 20 6.15 -9.17 -12.98
CA GLU A 20 7.36 -8.95 -13.76
C GLU A 20 7.80 -7.48 -13.74
N VAL A 21 6.86 -6.56 -13.97
CA VAL A 21 7.15 -5.11 -13.93
C VAL A 21 7.48 -4.66 -12.51
N TYR A 22 6.81 -5.20 -11.50
CA TYR A 22 7.13 -4.93 -10.09
C TYR A 22 8.56 -5.37 -9.76
N SER A 23 8.96 -6.58 -10.14
CA SER A 23 10.30 -7.11 -9.91
C SER A 23 11.36 -6.22 -10.55
N VAL A 24 11.18 -5.83 -11.81
CA VAL A 24 12.13 -4.93 -12.50
C VAL A 24 12.25 -3.59 -11.79
N LEU A 25 11.13 -2.99 -11.36
CA LEU A 25 11.15 -1.71 -10.67
C LEU A 25 11.79 -1.81 -9.28
N GLU A 26 11.59 -2.91 -8.57
CA GLU A 26 12.21 -3.20 -7.27
C GLU A 26 13.72 -3.44 -7.42
N ASP A 27 14.13 -4.27 -8.40
CA ASP A 27 15.53 -4.61 -8.68
C ASP A 27 16.37 -3.37 -9.05
N HIS A 28 15.75 -2.41 -9.74
CA HIS A 28 16.38 -1.14 -10.08
C HIS A 28 16.20 -0.05 -9.00
N ASN A 29 15.59 -0.39 -7.85
CA ASN A 29 15.31 0.53 -6.74
C ASN A 29 14.55 1.79 -7.18
N LEU A 30 13.64 1.63 -8.15
CA LEU A 30 12.82 2.70 -8.74
C LEU A 30 11.51 2.91 -7.96
N LEU A 31 11.20 2.02 -7.01
CA LEU A 31 10.03 2.14 -6.13
C LEU A 31 10.37 2.91 -4.86
N SER A 32 9.50 3.84 -4.50
CA SER A 32 9.56 4.46 -3.18
C SER A 32 8.85 3.56 -2.18
N GLU A 33 9.56 3.02 -1.19
CA GLU A 33 8.97 2.25 -0.08
C GLU A 33 7.78 3.00 0.55
N LYS A 34 7.95 4.30 0.77
CA LYS A 34 6.89 5.19 1.27
C LYS A 34 5.69 5.20 0.31
N GLY A 35 5.94 5.32 -1.00
CA GLY A 35 4.89 5.34 -2.02
C GLY A 35 4.11 4.03 -2.08
N VAL A 36 4.81 2.90 -2.05
CA VAL A 36 4.24 1.54 -2.03
C VAL A 36 3.38 1.36 -0.78
N ARG A 37 3.92 1.70 0.40
CA ARG A 37 3.18 1.65 1.66
C ARG A 37 1.92 2.52 1.62
N ASP A 38 2.04 3.78 1.20
CA ASP A 38 0.91 4.70 1.13
C ASP A 38 -0.17 4.19 0.17
N PHE A 39 0.21 3.51 -0.92
CA PHE A 39 -0.71 2.85 -1.82
C PHE A 39 -1.42 1.67 -1.15
N GLN A 40 -0.70 0.78 -0.47
CA GLN A 40 -1.28 -0.34 0.27
C GLN A 40 -2.30 0.13 1.31
N ILE A 41 -1.96 1.17 2.09
CA ILE A 41 -2.86 1.76 3.08
C ILE A 41 -4.16 2.24 2.41
N ARG A 42 -4.07 2.94 1.26
CA ARG A 42 -5.27 3.38 0.53
C ARG A 42 -6.10 2.22 -0.01
N GLN A 43 -5.48 1.13 -0.45
CA GLN A 43 -6.21 -0.05 -0.92
C GLN A 43 -6.96 -0.73 0.22
N ARG A 44 -6.28 -0.94 1.35
CA ARG A 44 -6.89 -1.57 2.53
C ARG A 44 -7.98 -0.70 3.14
N PHE A 45 -7.78 0.62 3.20
CA PHE A 45 -8.83 1.58 3.58
C PHE A 45 -10.06 1.46 2.69
N ARG A 46 -9.90 1.45 1.36
CA ARG A 46 -11.01 1.31 0.42
C ARG A 46 -11.79 0.02 0.64
N ARG A 47 -11.11 -1.12 0.77
CA ARG A 47 -11.75 -2.41 1.07
C ARG A 47 -12.58 -2.37 2.35
N MET A 48 -12.08 -1.74 3.41
CA MET A 48 -12.85 -1.58 4.66
C MET A 48 -14.08 -0.67 4.48
N ARG A 49 -13.95 0.40 3.68
CA ARG A 49 -15.09 1.27 3.34
C ARG A 49 -16.16 0.53 2.53
N ASP A 50 -15.75 -0.34 1.62
CA ASP A 50 -16.66 -1.21 0.84
C ASP A 50 -17.39 -2.23 1.74
N GLN A 51 -16.76 -2.63 2.85
CA GLN A 51 -17.34 -3.47 3.91
C GLN A 51 -18.18 -2.68 4.93
N ASN A 52 -18.50 -1.41 4.66
CA ASN A 52 -19.24 -0.51 5.55
C ASN A 52 -18.56 -0.21 6.90
N VAL A 53 -17.26 -0.46 7.05
CA VAL A 53 -16.49 -0.05 8.24
C VAL A 53 -16.42 1.48 8.28
N THR A 54 -16.63 2.08 9.45
CA THR A 54 -16.57 3.54 9.59
C THR A 54 -15.16 4.06 9.27
N ALA A 55 -15.05 5.32 8.83
CA ALA A 55 -13.74 5.88 8.50
C ALA A 55 -12.81 5.92 9.73
N TYR A 56 -13.37 6.17 10.92
CA TYR A 56 -12.60 6.18 12.17
C TYR A 56 -12.05 4.78 12.47
N ASP A 57 -12.93 3.76 12.49
CA ASP A 57 -12.53 2.39 12.79
C ASP A 57 -11.55 1.85 11.76
N ALA A 58 -11.76 2.16 10.47
CA ALA A 58 -10.85 1.77 9.41
C ALA A 58 -9.44 2.38 9.61
N ILE A 59 -9.35 3.62 10.08
CA ILE A 59 -8.06 4.26 10.37
C ILE A 59 -7.40 3.63 11.60
N GLU A 60 -8.15 3.32 12.66
CA GLU A 60 -7.59 2.61 13.83
C GLU A 60 -7.11 1.19 13.45
N ASN A 61 -7.88 0.44 12.65
CA ASN A 61 -7.46 -0.87 12.13
C ASN A 61 -6.16 -0.79 11.30
N LEU A 62 -6.02 0.26 10.48
CA LEU A 62 -4.77 0.49 9.76
C LEU A 62 -3.62 0.82 10.70
N ARG A 63 -3.87 1.58 11.76
CA ARG A 63 -2.88 1.92 12.76
C ARG A 63 -2.35 0.70 13.49
N GLU A 64 -3.19 -0.29 13.77
CA GLU A 64 -2.74 -1.58 14.33
C GLU A 64 -1.75 -2.30 13.40
N SER A 65 -1.97 -2.22 12.08
CA SER A 65 -1.05 -2.80 11.07
C SER A 65 0.21 -1.95 10.83
N TYR A 66 0.14 -0.65 11.13
CA TYR A 66 1.23 0.32 10.95
C TYR A 66 1.42 1.15 12.24
N PRO A 67 1.87 0.53 13.35
CA PRO A 67 1.87 1.16 14.68
C PRO A 67 2.82 2.36 14.79
N TYR A 68 3.79 2.46 13.89
CA TYR A 68 4.70 3.60 13.77
C TYR A 68 4.06 4.83 13.10
N LEU A 69 2.88 4.70 12.49
CA LEU A 69 2.14 5.81 11.90
C LEU A 69 1.12 6.37 12.89
N GLN A 70 1.07 7.69 12.99
CA GLN A 70 0.05 8.38 13.77
C GLN A 70 -1.31 8.35 13.04
N PHE A 71 -2.41 8.42 13.79
CA PHE A 71 -3.77 8.46 13.22
C PHE A 71 -3.91 9.54 12.14
N ASP A 72 -3.45 10.77 12.42
CA ASP A 72 -3.50 11.88 11.46
C ASP A 72 -2.63 11.63 10.22
N THR A 73 -1.52 10.91 10.37
CA THR A 73 -0.68 10.50 9.24
C THR A 73 -1.43 9.54 8.31
N ILE A 74 -2.09 8.52 8.88
CA ILE A 74 -2.90 7.58 8.11
C ILE A 74 -4.07 8.31 7.45
N ARG A 75 -4.75 9.20 8.18
CA ARG A 75 -5.81 10.08 7.63
C ARG A 75 -5.32 10.85 6.41
N LYS A 76 -4.16 11.51 6.49
CA LYS A 76 -3.55 12.23 5.37
C LYS A 76 -3.24 11.33 4.16
N ILE A 77 -2.77 10.11 4.42
CA ILE A 77 -2.48 9.12 3.37
C ILE A 77 -3.76 8.69 2.63
N VAL A 78 -4.81 8.33 3.37
CA VAL A 78 -6.05 7.80 2.78
C VAL A 78 -6.86 8.86 2.04
N TYR A 79 -6.84 10.12 2.52
CA TYR A 79 -7.48 11.24 1.83
C TYR A 79 -6.57 11.95 0.82
N LYS A 80 -5.36 11.42 0.56
CA LYS A 80 -4.38 11.98 -0.39
C LYS A 80 -4.04 13.47 -0.13
N LEU A 81 -4.08 13.89 1.14
CA LEU A 81 -3.85 15.30 1.52
C LEU A 81 -2.39 15.74 1.35
N ASN A 82 -1.47 14.80 1.08
CA ASN A 82 -0.03 15.08 0.94
C ASN A 82 0.44 15.29 -0.51
N GLY A 83 -0.43 15.67 -1.46
CA GLY A 83 -0.05 15.55 -2.88
C GLY A 83 -0.76 16.39 -3.94
N LYS A 84 -1.25 17.61 -3.65
CA LYS A 84 -1.32 18.61 -4.74
C LYS A 84 0.07 19.25 -4.88
N ARG A 85 0.97 18.59 -5.61
CA ARG A 85 2.03 19.33 -6.29
C ARG A 85 1.37 19.96 -7.51
N HIS A 86 1.02 21.23 -7.40
CA HIS A 86 0.75 22.10 -8.54
C HIS A 86 2.05 22.32 -9.31
#